data_AF-A0A7V8Y481-F1
#
_entry.id   AF-A0A7V8Y481-F1
#
_cell.length_a   1.000
_cell.length_b   1.000
_cell.length_c   1.000
_cell.angle_alpha   90.00
_cell.angle_beta   90.00
_cell.angle_gamma   90.00
#
_symmetry.space_group_name_H-M   'P 1'
#
loop_
_entity.id
_entity.type
_entity.pdbx_description
1 polymer ?
#
loop_
_entity_poly.entity_id
_entity_poly.type
_entity_poly.pdbx_seq_one_letter_code
_entity_poly.pdbx_strand_id
1 'polypeptide(L)'
;SGRIVTTAAALIAVSFFAFLISKVSLIQLFGLGAGLAILIDATLVRGVLVPAAMRVLGEFAWWAPRPLRRLHAKIGLSDEVPAPREPVAAGR
;
A
#
# COMPACT_ATOMS: atom_id res chain seq x y z
N SER A 1 -7.79 7.64 0.28
CA SER A 1 -7.38 6.85 1.48
C SER A 1 -5.95 7.10 1.97
N GLY A 2 -5.42 8.33 1.91
CA GLY A 2 -4.08 8.62 2.47
C GLY A 2 -4.03 8.60 4.00
N ARG A 3 -5.06 9.16 4.65
CA ARG A 3 -5.17 9.19 6.13
C ARG A 3 -5.09 7.80 6.76
N ILE A 4 -5.82 6.82 6.22
CA ILE A 4 -5.84 5.43 6.73
C ILE A 4 -4.45 4.81 6.66
N VAL A 5 -3.74 5.01 5.55
CA VAL A 5 -2.38 4.49 5.36
C VAL A 5 -1.41 5.10 6.37
N THR A 6 -1.45 6.42 6.56
CA THR A 6 -0.60 7.11 7.54
C THR A 6 -0.91 6.67 8.97
N THR A 7 -2.20 6.51 9.32
CA THR A 7 -2.61 6.01 10.64
C THR A 7 -2.13 4.58 10.89
N ALA A 8 -2.26 3.68 9.90
CA ALA A 8 -1.76 2.31 10.01
C ALA A 8 -0.23 2.28 10.15
N ALA A 9 0.49 3.07 9.36
CA ALA A 9 1.95 3.17 9.46
C ALA A 9 2.40 3.67 10.84
N ALA A 10 1.72 4.67 11.40
CA ALA A 10 2.01 5.20 12.73
C ALA A 10 1.82 4.13 13.83
N LEU A 11 0.71 3.38 13.80
CA LEU A 11 0.44 2.31 14.77
C LEU A 11 1.50 1.21 14.73
N ILE A 12 1.91 0.82 13.52
CA ILE A 12 2.94 -0.21 13.33
C ILE A 12 4.29 0.34 13.81
N ALA A 13 4.67 1.57 13.43
CA ALA A 13 5.92 2.17 13.87
C ALA A 13 6.02 2.25 15.41
N VAL A 14 4.96 2.69 16.10
CA VAL A 14 4.90 2.72 17.57
C VAL A 14 5.06 1.31 18.16
N SER A 15 4.44 0.29 17.57
CA SER A 15 4.59 -1.10 17.99
C SER A 15 6.04 -1.59 17.89
N PHE A 16 6.75 -1.24 16.81
CA PHE A 16 8.17 -1.59 16.65
C PHE A 16 9.08 -0.82 17.60
N PHE A 17 8.78 0.45 17.88
CA PHE A 17 9.51 1.23 18.88
C PHE A 17 9.37 0.66 20.29
N ALA A 18 8.28 -0.06 20.61
CA ALA A 18 8.14 -0.74 21.90
C ALA A 18 9.25 -1.79 22.15
N PHE A 19 9.85 -2.36 21.09
CA PHE A 19 10.98 -3.29 21.21
C PHE A 19 12.27 -2.65 21.72
N LEU A 20 12.36 -1.30 21.73
CA LEU A 20 13.47 -0.59 22.37
C LEU A 20 13.54 -0.83 23.89
N ILE A 21 12.42 -1.21 24.51
CA ILE A 21 12.35 -1.51 25.95
C ILE A 21 13.04 -2.84 26.28
N SER A 22 13.27 -3.71 25.29
CA SER A 22 13.93 -5.01 25.48
C SER A 22 15.38 -4.85 25.96
N LYS A 23 15.85 -5.73 26.85
CA LYS A 23 17.26 -5.75 27.30
C LYS A 23 18.21 -6.46 26.33
N VAL A 24 17.68 -7.04 25.26
CA VAL A 24 18.46 -7.74 24.25
C VAL A 24 18.79 -6.78 23.12
N SER A 25 20.07 -6.44 22.95
CA SER A 25 20.52 -5.45 21.96
C SER A 25 20.10 -5.79 20.52
N LEU A 26 20.06 -7.08 20.16
CA LEU A 26 19.56 -7.53 18.86
C LEU A 26 18.10 -7.09 18.62
N ILE A 27 17.25 -7.24 19.63
CA ILE A 27 15.82 -6.91 19.56
C ILE A 27 15.62 -5.40 19.47
N GLN A 28 16.41 -4.62 20.21
CA GLN A 28 16.39 -3.16 20.14
C GLN A 28 16.81 -2.64 18.76
N LEU A 29 17.90 -3.16 18.20
CA LEU A 29 18.38 -2.78 16.88
C LEU A 29 17.35 -3.10 15.79
N PHE A 30 16.73 -4.29 15.88
CA PHE A 30 15.67 -4.67 14.96
C PHE A 30 14.43 -3.76 15.09
N GLY A 31 13.98 -3.48 16.31
CA GLY A 31 12.86 -2.57 16.57
C GLY A 31 13.10 -1.15 16.06
N LEU A 32 14.27 -0.60 16.36
CA LEU A 32 14.67 0.73 15.88
C LEU A 32 14.75 0.77 14.35
N GLY A 33 15.42 -0.22 13.75
CA GLY A 33 15.61 -0.30 12.30
C GLY A 33 14.29 -0.46 11.55
N ALA A 34 13.44 -1.40 11.99
CA ALA A 34 12.14 -1.64 11.37
C ALA A 34 11.19 -0.44 11.55
N GLY A 35 11.12 0.14 12.76
CA GLY A 35 10.31 1.32 13.03
C GLY A 35 10.72 2.52 12.17
N LEU A 36 12.03 2.78 12.06
CA LEU A 36 12.56 3.85 11.21
C LEU A 36 12.29 3.57 9.72
N ALA A 37 12.47 2.33 9.26
CA ALA A 37 12.18 1.95 7.88
C ALA A 37 10.72 2.18 7.50
N ILE A 38 9.76 1.86 8.39
CA ILE A 38 8.34 2.12 8.16
C ILE A 38 8.06 3.61 8.06
N LEU A 39 8.67 4.42 8.95
CA LEU A 39 8.49 5.86 8.96
C LEU A 39 9.00 6.50 7.66
N ILE A 40 10.18 6.07 7.20
CA ILE A 40 10.77 6.52 5.94
C ILE A 40 9.93 6.05 4.74
N ASP A 41 9.42 4.81 4.73
CA ASP A 41 8.54 4.32 3.65
C ASP A 41 7.26 5.15 3.54
N ALA A 42 6.59 5.35 4.68
CA ALA A 42 5.32 6.06 4.73
C ALA A 42 5.44 7.54 4.32
N THR A 43 6.60 8.17 4.56
CA THR A 43 6.83 9.60 4.30
C THR A 43 7.61 9.84 3.00
N LEU A 44 8.85 9.37 2.94
CA LEU A 44 9.77 9.65 1.85
C LEU A 44 9.45 8.82 0.61
N VAL A 45 9.26 7.50 0.79
CA VAL A 45 9.03 6.60 -0.34
C VAL A 45 7.65 6.87 -0.95
N ARG A 46 6.59 6.78 -0.16
CA ARG A 46 5.22 6.97 -0.67
C ARG A 46 4.90 8.43 -1.01
N GLY A 47 5.40 9.37 -0.22
CA GLY A 47 5.11 10.80 -0.42
C GLY A 47 5.90 11.43 -1.56
N VAL A 48 7.11 10.95 -1.84
CA VAL A 48 8.01 11.59 -2.81
C VAL A 48 8.50 10.61 -3.86
N LEU A 49 9.09 9.49 -3.44
CA LEU A 49 9.82 8.59 -4.33
C LEU A 49 8.89 7.90 -5.34
N VAL A 50 7.76 7.37 -4.89
CA VAL A 50 6.72 6.76 -5.72
C VAL A 50 6.13 7.74 -6.73
N PRO A 51 5.62 8.93 -6.34
CA PRO A 51 5.08 9.88 -7.32
C PRO A 51 6.15 10.44 -8.26
N ALA A 52 7.39 10.59 -7.81
CA ALA A 52 8.50 11.00 -8.66
C ALA A 52 8.85 9.90 -9.68
N ALA A 53 9.00 8.65 -9.24
CA ALA A 53 9.26 7.52 -10.11
C ALA A 53 8.13 7.31 -11.13
N MET A 54 6.87 7.44 -10.70
CA MET A 54 5.71 7.37 -11.59
C MET A 54 5.70 8.48 -12.63
N ARG A 55 6.17 9.70 -12.28
CA ARG A 55 6.35 10.77 -13.27
C ARG A 55 7.50 10.54 -14.23
N VAL A 56 8.61 9.95 -13.77
CA VAL A 56 9.80 9.69 -14.58
C VAL A 56 9.58 8.50 -15.53
N LEU A 57 9.05 7.39 -15.03
CA LEU A 57 8.79 6.19 -15.83
C LEU A 57 7.47 6.29 -16.61
N GLY A 58 6.51 7.09 -16.17
CA GLY A 58 5.25 7.32 -16.88
C GLY A 58 4.54 6.03 -17.27
N GLU A 59 4.25 5.89 -18.56
CA GLU A 59 3.60 4.70 -19.17
C GLU A 59 4.39 3.39 -18.93
N PHE A 60 5.72 3.45 -18.76
CA PHE A 60 6.52 2.25 -18.46
C PHE A 60 6.28 1.74 -17.04
N ALA A 61 5.91 2.60 -16.10
CA ALA A 61 5.60 2.19 -14.72
C ALA A 61 4.36 1.27 -14.66
N TRP A 62 3.47 1.40 -15.64
CA TRP A 62 2.21 0.64 -15.75
C TRP A 62 2.23 -0.36 -16.91
N TRP A 63 3.36 -0.51 -17.61
CA TRP A 63 3.44 -1.39 -18.77
C TRP A 63 3.44 -2.86 -18.33
N ALA A 64 2.28 -3.50 -18.44
CA ALA A 64 2.17 -4.94 -18.33
C ALA A 64 2.62 -5.60 -19.65
N PRO A 65 3.65 -6.48 -19.64
CA PRO A 65 4.04 -7.24 -20.81
C PRO A 65 2.84 -7.99 -21.39
N ARG A 66 2.72 -8.04 -22.73
CA ARG A 66 1.63 -8.73 -23.45
C ARG A 66 1.25 -10.12 -22.89
N PRO A 67 2.17 -11.02 -22.48
CA PRO A 67 1.78 -12.30 -21.88
C PRO A 67 1.07 -12.16 -20.52
N LEU A 68 1.50 -11.23 -19.66
CA LEU A 68 0.86 -10.96 -18.37
C LEU A 68 -0.56 -10.40 -18.56
N ARG A 69 -0.74 -9.51 -19.54
CA ARG A 69 -2.07 -8.97 -19.87
C ARG A 69 -3.05 -10.04 -20.38
N ARG A 70 -2.55 -11.00 -21.17
CA ARG A 70 -3.35 -12.16 -21.62
C ARG A 70 -3.68 -13.10 -20.47
N LEU A 71 -2.75 -13.31 -19.54
CA LEU A 71 -3.03 -14.12 -18.36
C LEU A 71 -4.07 -13.43 -17.48
N HIS A 72 -3.92 -12.14 -17.18
CA HIS A 72 -4.87 -11.34 -16.40
C HIS A 72 -6.30 -11.42 -16.97
N ALA A 73 -6.45 -11.29 -18.28
CA ALA A 73 -7.75 -11.42 -18.95
C ALA A 73 -8.36 -12.83 -18.85
N LYS A 74 -7.53 -13.88 -18.72
CA LYS A 74 -8.00 -15.26 -18.54
C LYS A 74 -8.40 -15.59 -17.10
N ILE A 75 -7.78 -14.96 -16.10
CA ILE A 75 -8.07 -15.22 -14.67
C ILE A 75 -9.30 -14.44 -14.17
N GLY A 76 -9.82 -13.49 -14.95
CA GLY A 76 -11.08 -12.81 -14.63
C GLY A 76 -11.03 -11.91 -13.39
N LEU A 77 -9.84 -11.43 -13.00
CA LEU A 77 -9.66 -10.43 -11.94
C LEU A 77 -10.07 -9.05 -12.46
N SER A 78 -11.35 -8.89 -12.77
CA SER A 78 -11.94 -7.58 -13.05
C SER A 78 -12.44 -7.03 -11.72
N ASP A 79 -11.95 -5.86 -11.31
CA ASP A 79 -12.53 -5.07 -10.22
C ASP A 79 -13.85 -4.43 -10.68
N GLU A 80 -14.79 -5.25 -11.14
CA GLU A 80 -16.12 -4.80 -11.51
C GLU A 80 -16.91 -4.59 -10.23
N VAL A 81 -16.89 -3.35 -9.73
CA VAL A 81 -17.79 -2.90 -8.66
C VAL A 81 -19.21 -3.16 -9.16
N PRO A 82 -19.99 -4.06 -8.52
CA PRO A 82 -21.33 -4.36 -8.99
C PRO A 82 -22.11 -3.06 -9.08
N ALA A 83 -22.64 -2.75 -10.26
CA ALA A 83 -23.45 -1.56 -10.48
C ALA A 83 -24.53 -1.50 -9.38
N PRO A 84 -24.74 -0.35 -8.72
CA PRO A 84 -25.80 -0.21 -7.73
C PRO A 84 -27.09 -0.73 -8.35
N ARG A 85 -27.68 -1.79 -7.77
CA ARG A 85 -28.98 -2.29 -8.25
C ARG A 85 -29.94 -1.14 -8.08
N GLU A 86 -30.46 -0.60 -9.18
CA GLU A 86 -31.56 0.34 -9.12
C GLU A 86 -32.67 -0.32 -8.30
N PRO A 87 -33.18 0.35 -7.24
CA PRO A 87 -34.32 -0.16 -6.52
C PRO A 87 -35.46 -0.24 -7.52
N VAL A 88 -35.88 -1.48 -7.84
CA VAL A 88 -37.07 -1.74 -8.65
C VAL A 88 -38.18 -0.91 -8.04
N ALA A 89 -38.57 0.16 -8.72
CA ALA A 89 -39.63 1.03 -8.29
C ALA A 89 -40.84 0.15 -8.03
N ALA A 90 -41.25 0.05 -6.76
CA ALA A 90 -42.43 -0.71 -6.36
C ALA A 90 -43.60 -0.16 -7.18
N GLY A 91 -44.01 -0.95 -8.16
CA GLY A 91 -45.13 -0.66 -9.04
C GLY A 91 -46.39 -0.48 -8.20
N ARG A 92 -47.13 0.58 -8.57
CA ARG A 92 -48.49 0.88 -8.13
C ARG A 92 -49.44 -0.29 -8.34
#